data_AF-A0A7X2XME0-F1
#
_entry.id   AF-A0A7X2XME0-F1
#
_cell.length_a   1.000
_cell.length_b   1.000
_cell.length_c   1.000
_cell.angle_alpha   90.00
_cell.angle_beta   90.00
_cell.angle_gamma   90.00
#
_symmetry.space_group_name_H-M   'P 1'
#
loop_
_entity.id
_entity.type
_entity.pdbx_description
1 polymer ?
#
loop_
_entity_poly.entity_id
_entity_poly.type
_entity_poly.pdbx_seq_one_letter_code
_entity_poly.pdbx_strand_id
1 'polypeptide(L)'
;LSYSIAGKPGIAPGFVVGLIANSVGSGFIGGILGGYIAGFLVQAIIKKVKVPNWIKGLMPTLIIPFVASLVSSLIMIYIIGAPIAA
;
A
#
# COMPACT_ATOMS: atom_id res chain seq x y z
N LEU A 1 3.55 9.99 -3.07
CA LEU A 1 4.28 9.48 -1.89
C LEU A 1 4.81 8.07 -2.13
N SER A 2 3.96 7.06 -2.27
CA SER A 2 4.39 5.65 -2.39
C SER A 2 5.31 5.39 -3.59
N TYR A 3 5.08 6.06 -4.72
CA TYR A 3 5.99 6.03 -5.89
C TYR A 3 7.41 6.47 -5.55
N SER A 4 7.58 7.50 -4.72
CA SER A 4 8.90 8.01 -4.33
C SER A 4 9.69 7.01 -3.49
N ILE A 5 9.02 6.06 -2.84
CA ILE A 5 9.65 5.05 -1.96
C ILE A 5 9.95 3.76 -2.73
N ALA A 6 9.01 3.31 -3.57
CA ALA A 6 9.06 1.99 -4.17
C ALA A 6 8.94 1.97 -5.70
N GLY A 7 8.93 3.13 -6.35
CA GLY A 7 8.79 3.26 -7.80
C GLY A 7 7.41 2.85 -8.32
N LYS A 8 7.35 2.44 -9.59
CA LYS A 8 6.09 2.11 -10.30
C LYS A 8 5.17 1.13 -9.55
N PRO A 9 5.66 0.04 -8.92
CA PRO A 9 4.80 -0.88 -8.17
C PRO A 9 4.07 -0.24 -6.98
N GLY A 10 4.56 0.91 -6.49
CA GLY A 10 3.95 1.65 -5.39
C GLY A 10 2.76 2.52 -5.78
N ILE A 11 2.48 2.73 -7.07
CA ILE A 11 1.43 3.66 -7.52
C ILE A 11 0.04 3.14 -7.13
N ALA A 12 -0.29 1.91 -7.55
CA ALA A 12 -1.58 1.29 -7.27
C ALA A 12 -1.90 1.20 -5.75
N PRO A 13 -1.03 0.63 -4.90
CA PRO A 13 -1.32 0.55 -3.47
C PRO A 13 -1.40 1.91 -2.79
N GLY A 14 -0.55 2.87 -3.17
CA GLY A 14 -0.65 4.24 -2.66
C GLY A 14 -1.97 4.92 -3.02
N PHE A 15 -2.47 4.71 -4.24
CA PHE A 15 -3.75 5.25 -4.68
C PHE A 15 -4.94 4.61 -3.94
N VAL A 16 -4.97 3.27 -3.85
CA VAL A 16 -6.06 2.55 -3.16
C VAL A 16 -6.14 2.95 -1.69
N VAL A 17 -5.02 3.03 -0.99
CA VAL A 17 -5.02 3.48 0.41
C VAL A 17 -5.45 4.94 0.55
N GLY A 18 -5.07 5.81 -0.38
CA GLY A 18 -5.54 7.20 -0.39
C GLY A 18 -7.07 7.30 -0.49
N LEU A 19 -7.70 6.46 -1.31
CA LEU A 19 -9.18 6.41 -1.41
C LEU A 19 -9.83 5.87 -0.13
N ILE A 20 -9.24 4.83 0.46
CA ILE A 20 -9.72 4.26 1.73
C ILE A 20 -9.61 5.30 2.85
N ALA A 21 -8.52 6.07 2.92
CA ALA A 21 -8.34 7.12 3.91
C ALA A 21 -9.47 8.16 3.88
N ASN A 22 -9.99 8.49 2.69
CA ASN A 22 -11.15 9.35 2.55
C ASN A 22 -12.44 8.66 3.03
N SER A 23 -12.65 7.40 2.63
CA SER A 23 -13.84 6.61 3.00
C SER A 23 -13.97 6.38 4.51
N VAL A 24 -12.84 6.32 5.20
CA VAL A 24 -12.72 6.07 6.64
C VAL A 24 -12.76 7.36 7.47
N GLY A 25 -12.87 8.53 6.83
CA GLY A 25 -12.94 9.83 7.53
C GLY A 25 -11.59 10.38 8.01
N SER A 26 -10.49 9.67 7.79
CA SER A 26 -9.13 10.10 8.15
C SER A 26 -8.58 11.25 7.29
N GLY A 27 -9.23 11.50 6.15
CA GLY A 27 -8.96 12.63 5.27
C GLY A 27 -7.50 12.67 4.80
N PHE A 28 -6.95 13.89 4.76
CA PHE A 28 -5.62 14.14 4.23
C PHE A 28 -4.50 13.48 5.06
N ILE A 29 -4.61 13.50 6.40
CA ILE A 29 -3.56 12.96 7.28
C ILE A 29 -3.47 11.44 7.13
N GLY A 30 -4.61 10.74 7.14
CA GLY A 30 -4.61 9.31 6.86
C GLY A 30 -4.11 8.99 5.45
N GLY A 31 -4.44 9.82 4.45
CA GLY A 31 -3.89 9.67 3.09
C GLY A 31 -2.36 9.74 3.04
N ILE A 32 -1.75 10.67 3.78
CA ILE A 32 -0.28 10.79 3.89
C ILE A 32 0.30 9.56 4.57
N LEU A 33 -0.19 9.23 5.78
CA LEU A 33 0.32 8.10 6.57
C LEU A 33 0.15 6.79 5.80
N GLY A 34 -1.02 6.58 5.22
CA GLY A 34 -1.33 5.43 4.38
C GLY A 34 -0.44 5.33 3.14
N GLY A 35 -0.15 6.46 2.50
CA GLY A 35 0.79 6.52 1.38
C GLY A 35 2.22 6.08 1.77
N TYR A 36 2.70 6.46 2.95
CA TYR A 36 3.98 5.98 3.49
C TYR A 36 3.93 4.49 3.80
N ILE A 37 2.88 4.02 4.50
CA ILE A 37 2.69 2.60 4.83
C ILE A 37 2.69 1.75 3.56
N ALA A 38 1.90 2.12 2.55
CA ALA A 38 1.85 1.44 1.27
C ALA A 38 3.22 1.43 0.58
N GLY A 39 3.94 2.56 0.56
CA GLY A 39 5.27 2.65 -0.05
C GLY A 39 6.30 1.74 0.61
N PHE A 40 6.36 1.73 1.94
CA PHE A 40 7.29 0.87 2.69
C PHE A 40 6.92 -0.61 2.58
N LEU A 41 5.63 -0.96 2.56
CA LEU A 41 5.17 -2.33 2.33
C LEU A 41 5.65 -2.85 0.97
N VAL A 42 5.44 -2.08 -0.10
CA VAL A 42 5.90 -2.43 -1.45
C VAL A 42 7.42 -2.60 -1.46
N GLN A 43 8.16 -1.66 -0.87
CA GLN A 43 9.62 -1.74 -0.81
C GLN A 43 10.10 -2.97 -0.01
N ALA A 44 9.42 -3.31 1.08
CA ALA A 44 9.74 -4.50 1.88
C ALA A 44 9.49 -5.78 1.09
N ILE A 45 8.39 -5.87 0.35
CA ILE A 45 8.08 -7.04 -0.50
C ILE A 45 9.15 -7.19 -1.58
N ILE A 46 9.50 -6.10 -2.29
CA ILE A 46 10.54 -6.13 -3.34
C ILE A 46 11.89 -6.61 -2.78
N LYS A 47 12.28 -6.14 -1.58
CA LYS A 47 13.58 -6.47 -0.99
C LYS A 47 13.64 -7.86 -0.37
N LYS A 48 12.55 -8.34 0.24
CA LYS A 48 12.54 -9.59 1.02
C LYS A 48 12.05 -10.80 0.24
N VAL A 49 11.20 -10.63 -0.77
CA VAL A 49 10.58 -11.76 -1.49
C VAL A 49 11.42 -12.14 -2.70
N LYS A 50 12.12 -13.27 -2.59
CA LYS A 50 12.83 -13.90 -3.71
C LYS A 50 11.90 -14.89 -4.40
N VAL A 51 11.64 -14.67 -5.68
CA VAL A 51 10.83 -15.57 -6.51
C VAL A 51 11.66 -16.20 -7.63
N PRO A 52 11.27 -17.39 -8.11
CA PRO A 52 11.87 -18.00 -9.29
C PRO A 52 11.69 -17.10 -10.54
N ASN A 53 12.59 -17.25 -11.51
CA ASN A 53 12.68 -16.35 -12.68
C ASN A 53 11.37 -16.23 -13.48
N TRP A 54 10.54 -17.28 -13.51
CA TRP A 54 9.27 -17.28 -14.24
C TRP A 54 8.20 -16.36 -13.64
N ILE A 55 8.26 -16.03 -12.35
CA ILE A 55 7.30 -15.13 -11.67
C ILE A 55 7.79 -13.67 -11.64
N LYS A 56 9.07 -13.42 -11.92
CA LYS A 56 9.67 -12.08 -11.72
C LYS A 56 8.91 -10.95 -12.41
N GLY A 57 8.34 -11.19 -13.60
CA GLY A 57 7.52 -10.20 -14.31
C GLY A 57 6.13 -9.99 -13.71
N LEU A 58 5.56 -11.03 -13.08
CA LEU A 58 4.23 -10.96 -12.45
C LEU A 58 4.27 -10.25 -11.09
N MET A 59 5.44 -10.30 -10.42
CA MET A 59 5.64 -9.67 -9.11
C MET A 59 5.29 -8.16 -9.10
N PRO A 60 5.98 -7.28 -9.84
CA PRO A 60 5.74 -5.83 -9.79
C PRO A 60 4.41 -5.42 -10.44
N THR A 61 3.86 -6.26 -11.31
CA THR A 61 2.67 -5.95 -12.11
C THR A 61 1.37 -6.31 -11.40
N LEU A 62 1.34 -7.43 -10.68
CA LEU A 62 0.12 -7.96 -10.07
C LEU A 62 0.30 -8.27 -8.59
N ILE A 63 1.30 -9.10 -8.23
CA ILE A 63 1.42 -9.63 -6.86
C ILE A 63 1.69 -8.52 -5.87
N ILE A 64 2.69 -7.68 -6.15
CA ILE A 64 3.06 -6.56 -5.29
C ILE A 64 1.91 -5.55 -5.20
N PRO A 65 1.34 -5.04 -6.32
CA PRO A 65 0.18 -4.16 -6.25
C PRO A 65 -0.99 -4.76 -5.46
N PHE A 66 -1.35 -6.02 -5.68
CA PHE A 66 -2.47 -6.67 -5.01
C PHE A 66 -2.23 -6.83 -3.51
N VAL A 67 -1.13 -7.48 -3.13
CA VAL A 67 -0.82 -7.77 -1.72
C VAL A 67 -0.57 -6.49 -0.95
N ALA A 68 0.19 -5.55 -1.52
CA ALA A 68 0.46 -4.29 -0.84
C ALA A 68 -0.81 -3.47 -0.66
N SER A 69 -1.69 -3.39 -1.68
CA SER A 69 -2.96 -2.66 -1.57
C SER A 69 -3.82 -3.27 -0.48
N LEU A 70 -3.99 -4.59 -0.50
CA LEU A 70 -4.81 -5.29 0.49
C LEU A 70 -4.29 -5.05 1.92
N VAL A 71 -3.00 -5.31 2.17
CA VAL A 71 -2.43 -5.18 3.52
C VAL A 71 -2.46 -3.74 4.01
N SER A 72 -2.07 -2.78 3.17
CA SER A 72 -2.05 -1.37 3.57
C SER A 72 -3.45 -0.77 3.74
N SER A 73 -4.44 -1.20 2.94
CA SER A 73 -5.85 -0.82 3.14
C SER A 73 -6.43 -1.43 4.41
N LEU A 74 -6.14 -2.69 4.73
CA LEU A 74 -6.57 -3.30 5.99
C LEU A 74 -5.97 -2.56 7.19
N ILE A 75 -4.68 -2.20 7.12
CA ILE A 75 -4.04 -1.36 8.14
C ILE A 75 -4.77 -0.03 8.28
N MET A 76 -5.10 0.64 7.17
CA MET A 76 -5.83 1.91 7.20
C MET A 76 -7.20 1.75 7.87
N ILE A 77 -7.96 0.71 7.55
CA ILE A 77 -9.30 0.50 8.10
C ILE A 77 -9.23 0.17 9.59
N TYR A 78 -8.40 -0.79 10.00
CA TYR A 78 -8.44 -1.33 11.35
C TYR A 78 -7.60 -0.55 12.36
N ILE A 79 -6.49 0.04 11.93
CA ILE A 79 -5.58 0.75 12.84
C ILE A 79 -5.90 2.25 12.87
N ILE A 80 -6.21 2.84 11.71
CA ILE A 80 -6.50 4.27 11.59
C ILE A 80 -8.00 4.53 11.62
N GLY A 81 -8.81 3.68 10.98
CA GLY A 81 -10.25 3.86 10.91
C GLY A 81 -11.03 3.53 12.17
N ALA A 82 -10.66 2.45 12.85
CA ALA A 82 -11.29 2.09 14.12
C ALA A 82 -11.26 3.23 15.16
N PRO A 83 -10.14 3.98 15.38
CA PRO A 83 -10.13 5.13 16.28
C PRO A 83 -10.80 6.40 15.73
N ILE A 84 -11.12 6.47 14.44
CA ILE A 84 -11.77 7.65 13.82
C ILE A 84 -13.30 7.47 13.73
N ALA A 85 -13.76 6.22 13.66
CA ALA A 85 -15.18 5.87 13.69
C ALA A 85 -15.77 5.82 15.12
N ALA A 86 -14.93 5.88 16.15
CA ALA A 86 -15.30 5.83 17.56
C ALA A 86 -15.48 7.23 18.18
#